data_AF-A0A6G1DQ64-F1
#
_entry.id   AF-A0A6G1DQ64-F1
#
_cell.length_a   1.000
_cell.length_b   1.000
_cell.length_c   1.000
_cell.angle_alpha   90.00
_cell.angle_beta   90.00
_cell.angle_gamma   90.00
#
_symmetry.space_group_name_H-M   'P 1'
#
loop_
_entity.id
_entity.type
_entity.pdbx_description
1 polymer ?
#
loop_
_entity_poly.entity_id
_entity_poly.type
_entity_poly.pdbx_seq_one_letter_code
_entity_poly.pdbx_strand_id
1 'polypeptide(L)'
;MMEGGAVALRQFRARVGVGVGVGVGVGSPILLSADNPSAAHRSSGASGRRRVSRVNPGAYPRRAGRGTTWKRDSPEASPRRSGITSVPNRSPEMPTERAGRTKVPIVNLEVSHHRAVAAVRLLRIEKGKAFVDLLNEKGNGSRENEMSYVERTLGFSTRCLDNRDIRLVTVIVAGTVRWKRYLDYLIMSLCSEEKVFREMEPLLLQILRIGFFEILKLNVPAYAAVDENVRLAKVALRPGAGNLVNAILRKLLLLKEANYLPLPKIEGDDRAQARALSIIYSHPVWMVRRWIRFLGKDEALKLMNWNNSDPHFSIRVNTVNGYTRADLIDRLESLQVHHEKSTMDEFVRIQEGMQTVLQAGLLKDGMCAVQDESAGKL
;
A
#
# COMPACT_ATOMS: atom_id res chain seq x y z
N MET A 1 -26.66 50.23 -26.85
CA MET A 1 -26.48 49.73 -25.47
C MET A 1 -26.53 48.20 -25.51
N MET A 2 -26.23 47.54 -24.39
CA MET A 2 -26.07 46.07 -24.18
C MET A 2 -27.02 45.17 -25.02
N GLU A 3 -26.67 43.94 -25.40
CA GLU A 3 -25.82 42.94 -24.70
C GLU A 3 -24.81 42.20 -25.62
N GLY A 4 -24.05 41.25 -25.05
CA GLY A 4 -23.25 40.27 -25.80
C GLY A 4 -22.82 39.08 -24.92
N GLY A 5 -22.52 37.93 -25.54
CA GLY A 5 -21.95 36.76 -24.83
C GLY A 5 -22.49 35.38 -25.27
N ALA A 6 -22.14 34.92 -26.49
CA ALA A 6 -22.61 33.60 -26.97
C ALA A 6 -21.70 32.90 -28.01
N VAL A 7 -20.37 33.10 -28.01
CA VAL A 7 -19.45 32.41 -28.94
C VAL A 7 -18.12 32.03 -28.29
N ALA A 8 -17.82 30.72 -28.16
CA ALA A 8 -16.47 30.11 -28.18
C ALA A 8 -16.49 28.61 -27.83
N LEU A 9 -17.13 27.74 -28.64
CA LEU A 9 -17.09 26.27 -28.36
C LEU A 9 -17.26 25.37 -29.59
N ARG A 10 -16.29 25.42 -30.52
CA ARG A 10 -15.96 24.37 -31.54
C ARG A 10 -14.88 24.86 -32.50
N GLN A 11 -13.64 24.39 -32.35
CA GLN A 11 -12.66 24.13 -33.43
C GLN A 11 -11.31 23.70 -32.82
N PHE A 12 -10.90 22.44 -33.06
CA PHE A 12 -9.58 22.06 -33.61
C PHE A 12 -9.39 20.53 -33.60
N ARG A 13 -9.27 19.91 -34.78
CA ARG A 13 -8.63 18.58 -34.96
C ARG A 13 -8.22 18.37 -36.43
N ALA A 14 -7.11 17.67 -36.64
CA ALA A 14 -6.46 17.33 -37.94
C ALA A 14 -5.89 18.54 -38.73
N ARG A 15 -4.58 18.60 -38.99
CA ARG A 15 -3.85 17.67 -39.89
C ARG A 15 -2.47 17.24 -39.36
N VAL A 16 -1.71 16.50 -40.18
CA VAL A 16 -0.52 15.69 -39.81
C VAL A 16 0.75 16.19 -40.52
N GLY A 17 1.92 16.12 -39.87
CA GLY A 17 3.22 16.40 -40.49
C GLY A 17 4.46 16.16 -39.60
N VAL A 18 4.96 14.92 -39.60
CA VAL A 18 6.36 14.47 -39.36
C VAL A 18 7.23 15.16 -38.28
N GLY A 19 7.67 14.40 -37.26
CA GLY A 19 8.78 14.79 -36.37
C GLY A 19 9.04 13.77 -35.24
N VAL A 20 10.28 13.35 -35.04
CA VAL A 20 10.67 12.36 -34.00
C VAL A 20 10.82 13.05 -32.64
N GLY A 21 10.28 12.46 -31.57
CA GLY A 21 10.51 12.92 -30.19
C GLY A 21 9.86 12.01 -29.14
N VAL A 22 10.58 11.74 -28.03
CA VAL A 22 10.07 10.95 -26.90
C VAL A 22 9.19 11.84 -26.01
N GLY A 23 7.98 11.36 -25.66
CA GLY A 23 7.02 12.11 -24.84
C GLY A 23 6.66 11.38 -23.55
N VAL A 24 6.88 12.02 -22.40
CA VAL A 24 6.50 11.50 -21.07
C VAL A 24 4.98 11.54 -20.90
N GLY A 25 4.38 10.41 -20.55
CA GLY A 25 2.93 10.27 -20.38
C GLY A 25 2.41 10.86 -19.08
N VAL A 26 2.19 12.18 -19.04
CA VAL A 26 1.52 12.85 -17.91
C VAL A 26 0.07 12.34 -17.78
N GLY A 27 -0.28 11.83 -16.60
CA GLY A 27 -1.59 11.23 -16.35
C GLY A 27 -2.73 12.24 -16.51
N SER A 28 -3.73 11.89 -17.34
CA SER A 28 -4.87 12.77 -17.62
C SER A 28 -5.72 13.03 -16.36
N PRO A 29 -6.15 14.28 -16.09
CA PRO A 29 -7.04 14.58 -14.98
C PRO A 29 -8.42 13.95 -15.21
N ILE A 30 -9.07 13.54 -14.11
CA ILE A 30 -10.44 12.98 -14.15
C ILE A 30 -11.43 14.10 -14.45
N LEU A 31 -11.79 14.25 -15.74
CA LEU A 31 -12.81 15.18 -16.19
C LEU A 31 -14.21 14.65 -15.83
N LEU A 32 -14.81 15.24 -14.79
CA LEU A 32 -16.20 15.03 -14.42
C LEU A 32 -17.11 15.89 -15.31
N SER A 33 -17.61 15.32 -16.41
CA SER A 33 -18.72 15.92 -17.15
C SER A 33 -20.03 15.73 -16.38
N ALA A 34 -20.72 16.83 -16.10
CA ALA A 34 -22.07 16.83 -15.54
C ALA A 34 -23.14 16.83 -16.64
N ASP A 35 -24.40 16.88 -16.20
CA ASP A 35 -25.63 17.17 -16.95
C ASP A 35 -26.11 16.14 -18.00
N ASN A 36 -27.13 15.37 -17.60
CA ASN A 36 -28.35 15.27 -18.39
C ASN A 36 -29.56 14.89 -17.50
N PRO A 37 -30.66 15.67 -17.47
CA PRO A 37 -31.81 15.39 -16.60
C PRO A 37 -32.92 14.60 -17.30
N SER A 38 -33.61 13.71 -16.57
CA SER A 38 -34.94 13.24 -16.95
C SER A 38 -35.80 12.87 -15.73
N ALA A 39 -37.10 13.16 -15.86
CA ALA A 39 -38.18 12.77 -14.96
C ALA A 39 -39.37 12.31 -15.87
N ALA A 40 -40.47 11.71 -15.40
CA ALA A 40 -40.96 11.44 -14.05
C ALA A 40 -41.95 10.25 -14.06
N HIS A 41 -42.30 9.74 -12.87
CA HIS A 41 -43.51 8.93 -12.60
C HIS A 41 -43.59 7.52 -13.25
N ARG A 42 -44.47 6.59 -12.81
CA ARG A 42 -45.60 6.67 -11.86
C ARG A 42 -45.70 5.42 -10.96
N SER A 43 -46.58 5.44 -9.96
CA SER A 43 -46.69 4.48 -8.85
C SER A 43 -47.83 3.45 -8.98
N SER A 44 -47.74 2.30 -8.32
CA SER A 44 -48.74 1.78 -7.32
C SER A 44 -48.55 0.30 -6.97
N GLY A 45 -49.17 -0.16 -5.88
CA GLY A 45 -49.24 -1.59 -5.47
C GLY A 45 -48.93 -1.80 -3.99
N ALA A 46 -49.92 -2.23 -3.18
CA ALA A 46 -49.78 -2.39 -1.73
C ALA A 46 -50.65 -3.53 -1.15
N SER A 47 -50.43 -3.84 0.13
CA SER A 47 -51.00 -4.95 0.93
C SER A 47 -50.46 -6.35 0.60
N GLY A 48 -50.32 -7.30 1.54
CA GLY A 48 -50.23 -7.15 3.00
C GLY A 48 -51.02 -8.19 3.82
N ARG A 49 -50.42 -8.69 4.90
CA ARG A 49 -51.11 -9.15 6.14
C ARG A 49 -50.11 -9.44 7.26
N ARG A 50 -50.52 -9.17 8.51
CA ARG A 50 -49.82 -9.62 9.73
C ARG A 50 -50.29 -11.02 10.12
N ARG A 51 -49.47 -11.80 10.81
CA ARG A 51 -49.95 -12.62 11.94
C ARG A 51 -48.96 -12.55 13.09
N VAL A 52 -49.47 -12.63 14.31
CA VAL A 52 -48.72 -12.45 15.57
C VAL A 52 -48.85 -13.72 16.39
N SER A 53 -47.75 -14.16 17.00
CA SER A 53 -47.79 -14.90 18.27
C SER A 53 -46.56 -14.51 19.10
N ARG A 54 -46.75 -14.42 20.42
CA ARG A 54 -45.70 -14.26 21.43
C ARG A 54 -45.53 -15.59 22.15
N VAL A 55 -44.36 -15.82 22.76
CA VAL A 55 -44.19 -16.23 24.16
C VAL A 55 -42.70 -16.05 24.54
N ASN A 56 -42.41 -15.86 25.83
CA ASN A 56 -41.07 -15.57 26.37
C ASN A 56 -40.62 -16.70 27.35
N PRO A 57 -39.43 -16.66 27.99
CA PRO A 57 -38.66 -17.88 28.29
C PRO A 57 -38.68 -18.32 29.77
N GLY A 58 -38.01 -19.45 30.08
CA GLY A 58 -37.76 -19.83 31.47
C GLY A 58 -36.82 -21.02 31.71
N ALA A 59 -36.19 -21.00 32.90
CA ALA A 59 -35.59 -22.09 33.67
C ALA A 59 -34.29 -22.81 33.21
N TYR A 60 -33.23 -22.63 34.00
CA TYR A 60 -32.15 -23.60 34.22
C TYR A 60 -32.60 -24.71 35.20
N PRO A 61 -31.90 -25.85 35.25
CA PRO A 61 -31.72 -26.63 36.48
C PRO A 61 -30.28 -26.56 37.04
N ARG A 62 -30.17 -26.60 38.38
CA ARG A 62 -28.93 -26.78 39.15
C ARG A 62 -29.27 -27.63 40.41
N ARG A 63 -28.30 -28.39 40.92
CA ARG A 63 -28.29 -29.30 42.12
C ARG A 63 -28.42 -30.81 41.81
N ALA A 64 -27.94 -31.74 42.67
CA ALA A 64 -26.82 -31.71 43.63
C ALA A 64 -26.61 -33.08 44.33
N GLY A 65 -25.35 -33.41 44.64
CA GLY A 65 -24.96 -33.85 46.00
C GLY A 65 -24.74 -35.35 46.30
N ARG A 66 -23.86 -35.59 47.29
CA ARG A 66 -23.29 -36.88 47.79
C ARG A 66 -22.24 -37.48 46.85
N GLY A 67 -21.10 -38.03 47.28
CA GLY A 67 -20.65 -38.47 48.63
C GLY A 67 -20.30 -39.97 48.56
N THR A 68 -19.20 -40.52 49.09
CA THR A 68 -18.31 -40.07 50.20
C THR A 68 -16.88 -40.66 50.13
N THR A 69 -15.90 -39.86 50.58
CA THR A 69 -14.61 -40.16 51.25
C THR A 69 -14.02 -41.58 51.38
N TRP A 70 -12.68 -41.67 51.31
CA TRP A 70 -11.84 -42.42 52.28
C TRP A 70 -10.50 -41.71 52.58
N LYS A 71 -9.73 -42.25 53.54
CA LYS A 71 -8.50 -41.74 54.20
C LYS A 71 -7.41 -42.84 54.14
N ARG A 72 -6.08 -42.66 54.30
CA ARG A 72 -5.12 -41.54 54.50
C ARG A 72 -3.71 -42.07 54.06
N ASP A 73 -2.50 -41.53 54.28
CA ASP A 73 -1.98 -40.37 55.06
C ASP A 73 -0.71 -39.74 54.39
N SER A 74 0.39 -39.51 55.11
CA SER A 74 1.76 -39.09 54.67
C SER A 74 2.79 -39.53 55.75
N PRO A 75 4.02 -38.98 55.84
CA PRO A 75 5.21 -39.15 54.98
C PRO A 75 6.43 -39.71 55.76
N GLU A 76 7.57 -40.01 55.11
CA GLU A 76 8.91 -39.78 55.70
C GLU A 76 10.09 -39.75 54.70
N ALA A 77 11.34 -39.65 55.18
CA ALA A 77 12.47 -39.00 54.50
C ALA A 77 13.70 -39.90 54.18
N SER A 78 14.74 -39.27 53.62
CA SER A 78 15.99 -39.89 53.11
C SER A 78 17.01 -40.27 54.19
N PRO A 79 18.00 -41.11 53.82
CA PRO A 79 19.37 -40.93 54.30
C PRO A 79 20.41 -40.78 53.17
N ARG A 80 21.54 -40.12 53.48
CA ARG A 80 22.77 -40.11 52.65
C ARG A 80 23.77 -41.13 53.19
N ARG A 81 24.66 -41.65 52.34
CA ARG A 81 26.02 -42.08 52.75
C ARG A 81 27.02 -41.97 51.59
N SER A 82 28.30 -41.94 51.92
CA SER A 82 29.43 -41.68 51.01
C SER A 82 30.50 -42.78 51.09
N GLY A 83 31.26 -42.94 50.01
CA GLY A 83 32.41 -43.84 49.89
C GLY A 83 33.29 -43.38 48.71
N ILE A 84 34.60 -43.64 48.76
CA ILE A 84 35.61 -42.97 47.90
C ILE A 84 36.38 -44.00 47.04
N THR A 85 36.99 -43.51 45.96
CA THR A 85 37.90 -44.15 44.98
C THR A 85 37.18 -44.90 43.83
N SER A 86 37.66 -44.86 42.58
CA SER A 86 38.95 -44.36 42.02
C SER A 86 38.78 -43.72 40.62
N VAL A 87 39.70 -42.84 40.21
CA VAL A 87 39.72 -42.20 38.87
C VAL A 87 40.76 -42.86 37.93
N PRO A 88 40.36 -43.29 36.72
CA PRO A 88 41.23 -43.35 35.55
C PRO A 88 41.07 -42.09 34.68
N ASN A 89 42.08 -41.79 33.86
CA ASN A 89 42.30 -40.45 33.30
C ASN A 89 41.89 -40.30 31.81
N ARG A 90 41.23 -39.18 31.47
CA ARG A 90 41.09 -38.52 30.16
C ARG A 90 40.88 -39.37 28.88
N SER A 91 39.81 -39.01 28.16
CA SER A 91 39.92 -38.54 26.77
C SER A 91 39.03 -37.29 26.60
N PRO A 92 39.38 -36.31 25.73
CA PRO A 92 38.56 -35.11 25.55
C PRO A 92 37.23 -35.42 24.87
N GLU A 93 36.15 -34.76 25.29
CA GLU A 93 34.89 -34.78 24.54
C GLU A 93 35.08 -34.04 23.22
N MET A 94 34.94 -34.76 22.10
CA MET A 94 34.74 -34.14 20.80
C MET A 94 33.45 -33.30 20.85
N PRO A 95 33.44 -32.03 20.42
CA PRO A 95 32.21 -31.28 20.29
C PRO A 95 31.29 -32.03 19.34
N THR A 96 30.17 -32.55 19.85
CA THR A 96 29.13 -33.11 18.99
C THR A 96 28.50 -31.94 18.25
N GLU A 97 29.00 -31.65 17.05
CA GLU A 97 28.30 -30.80 16.11
C GLU A 97 26.91 -31.39 15.91
N ARG A 98 25.91 -30.76 16.52
CA ARG A 98 24.53 -30.91 16.06
C ARG A 98 24.52 -30.33 14.67
N ALA A 99 24.72 -31.21 13.68
CA ALA A 99 24.54 -30.94 12.27
C ALA A 99 23.08 -30.59 12.00
N GLY A 100 22.70 -29.39 12.44
CA GLY A 100 21.45 -28.76 12.09
C GLY A 100 21.45 -28.65 10.58
N ARG A 101 20.65 -29.51 9.95
CA ARG A 101 20.39 -29.42 8.51
C ARG A 101 19.72 -28.09 8.26
N THR A 102 20.53 -27.07 7.98
CA THR A 102 20.10 -25.79 7.43
C THR A 102 19.38 -26.12 6.15
N LYS A 103 18.04 -26.22 6.21
CA LYS A 103 17.21 -26.42 5.04
C LYS A 103 17.48 -25.23 4.13
N VAL A 104 18.22 -25.47 3.05
CA VAL A 104 18.41 -24.46 1.99
C VAL A 104 17.01 -24.00 1.59
N PRO A 105 16.64 -22.72 1.81
CA PRO A 105 15.27 -22.31 1.61
C PRO A 105 14.90 -22.46 0.14
N ILE A 106 13.81 -23.19 -0.14
CA ILE A 106 13.33 -23.38 -1.51
C ILE A 106 12.70 -22.05 -1.94
N VAL A 107 13.48 -21.23 -2.65
CA VAL A 107 13.05 -19.96 -3.22
C VAL A 107 12.04 -20.22 -4.34
N ASN A 108 10.83 -19.68 -4.22
CA ASN A 108 9.83 -19.82 -5.27
C ASN A 108 10.04 -18.80 -6.39
N LEU A 109 10.72 -19.22 -7.46
CA LEU A 109 11.03 -18.39 -8.64
C LEU A 109 9.83 -18.10 -9.56
N GLU A 110 8.67 -18.74 -9.38
CA GLU A 110 7.48 -18.51 -10.21
C GLU A 110 6.74 -17.21 -9.86
N VAL A 111 7.07 -16.62 -8.71
CA VAL A 111 6.34 -15.51 -8.08
C VAL A 111 7.17 -14.23 -8.08
N SER A 112 6.59 -13.09 -8.47
CA SER A 112 7.20 -11.78 -8.24
C SER A 112 7.51 -11.53 -6.76
N HIS A 113 8.82 -11.41 -6.50
CA HIS A 113 9.36 -11.23 -5.16
C HIS A 113 9.07 -9.85 -4.57
N HIS A 114 9.12 -8.79 -5.38
CA HIS A 114 8.74 -7.45 -4.92
C HIS A 114 7.23 -7.38 -4.57
N ARG A 115 6.35 -8.07 -5.31
CA ARG A 115 4.91 -8.16 -4.94
C ARG A 115 4.72 -8.94 -3.64
N ALA A 116 5.43 -10.06 -3.47
CA ALA A 116 5.42 -10.85 -2.25
C ALA A 116 5.82 -10.02 -1.00
N VAL A 117 6.97 -9.33 -1.05
CA VAL A 117 7.44 -8.46 0.04
C VAL A 117 6.50 -7.26 0.27
N ALA A 118 6.00 -6.63 -0.80
CA ALA A 118 5.05 -5.52 -0.70
C ALA A 118 3.72 -5.94 -0.02
N ALA A 119 3.19 -7.12 -0.35
CA ALA A 119 1.96 -7.64 0.26
C ALA A 119 2.13 -7.87 1.78
N VAL A 120 3.28 -8.41 2.19
CA VAL A 120 3.62 -8.59 3.61
C VAL A 120 3.82 -7.25 4.32
N ARG A 121 4.53 -6.29 3.70
CA ARG A 121 4.68 -4.93 4.25
C ARG A 121 3.32 -4.25 4.47
N LEU A 122 2.42 -4.27 3.48
CA LEU A 122 1.07 -3.74 3.59
C LEU A 122 0.27 -4.43 4.70
N LEU A 123 0.35 -5.75 4.81
CA LEU A 123 -0.30 -6.53 5.87
C LEU A 123 0.22 -6.16 7.27
N ARG A 124 1.51 -5.84 7.42
CA ARG A 124 2.06 -5.31 8.68
C ARG A 124 1.61 -3.88 8.96
N ILE A 125 1.48 -3.02 7.93
CA ILE A 125 0.99 -1.64 8.08
C ILE A 125 -0.47 -1.64 8.56
N GLU A 126 -1.35 -2.44 7.95
CA GLU A 126 -2.76 -2.54 8.37
C GLU A 126 -2.93 -3.15 9.76
N LYS A 127 -1.95 -3.96 10.22
CA LYS A 127 -1.85 -4.45 11.61
C LYS A 127 -1.14 -3.48 12.58
N GLY A 128 -0.76 -2.29 12.12
CA GLY A 128 -0.14 -1.24 12.95
C GLY A 128 1.35 -1.46 13.31
N LYS A 129 2.07 -2.33 12.59
CA LYS A 129 3.40 -2.84 13.00
C LYS A 129 4.58 -2.50 12.06
N ALA A 130 4.50 -1.51 11.16
CA ALA A 130 5.52 -1.38 10.10
C ALA A 130 5.93 0.03 9.63
N PHE A 131 5.45 1.13 10.22
CA PHE A 131 5.99 2.45 9.84
C PHE A 131 7.43 2.68 10.36
N VAL A 132 7.85 1.94 11.39
CA VAL A 132 9.18 2.03 12.01
C VAL A 132 10.24 1.32 11.17
N ASP A 133 10.01 0.07 10.77
CA ASP A 133 10.99 -0.75 10.04
C ASP A 133 11.39 -0.16 8.68
N LEU A 134 10.47 0.55 8.00
CA LEU A 134 10.73 1.23 6.73
C LEU A 134 11.82 2.31 6.80
N LEU A 135 12.18 2.77 8.01
CA LEU A 135 13.23 3.77 8.25
C LEU A 135 14.56 3.14 8.72
N ASN A 136 14.54 1.88 9.17
CA ASN A 136 15.66 1.22 9.86
C ASN A 136 16.52 0.34 8.91
N GLU A 137 16.99 0.91 7.80
CA GLU A 137 17.87 0.21 6.85
C GLU A 137 19.30 -0.06 7.38
N LYS A 138 19.73 0.62 8.45
CA LYS A 138 21.12 0.62 8.94
C LYS A 138 21.40 -0.28 10.15
N GLY A 139 20.48 -1.18 10.51
CA GLY A 139 20.76 -2.27 11.45
C GLY A 139 21.29 -3.51 10.72
N ASN A 140 22.50 -3.98 11.07
CA ASN A 140 22.97 -5.29 10.62
C ASN A 140 21.96 -6.36 11.08
N GLY A 141 21.44 -7.15 10.13
CA GLY A 141 20.34 -8.11 10.36
C GLY A 141 18.92 -7.57 10.08
N SER A 142 18.72 -6.27 9.83
CA SER A 142 17.38 -5.69 9.56
C SER A 142 16.70 -6.33 8.34
N ARG A 143 17.42 -6.45 7.22
CA ARG A 143 16.93 -7.11 5.99
C ARG A 143 16.68 -8.61 6.17
N GLU A 144 17.54 -9.32 6.89
CA GLU A 144 17.40 -10.77 7.12
C GLU A 144 16.18 -11.09 8.00
N ASN A 145 15.96 -10.27 9.04
CA ASN A 145 14.76 -10.33 9.86
C ASN A 145 13.48 -10.05 9.06
N GLU A 146 13.50 -9.10 8.13
CA GLU A 146 12.36 -8.86 7.22
C GLU A 146 12.10 -10.06 6.30
N MET A 147 13.13 -10.61 5.65
CA MET A 147 12.95 -11.74 4.72
C MET A 147 12.49 -13.01 5.45
N SER A 148 12.97 -13.26 6.69
CA SER A 148 12.45 -14.35 7.55
C SER A 148 10.99 -14.11 7.96
N TYR A 149 10.57 -12.86 8.16
CA TYR A 149 9.17 -12.54 8.44
C TYR A 149 8.29 -12.74 7.19
N VAL A 150 8.79 -12.40 5.99
CA VAL A 150 8.12 -12.65 4.71
C VAL A 150 7.92 -14.15 4.49
N GLU A 151 8.99 -14.96 4.62
CA GLU A 151 8.92 -16.42 4.51
C GLU A 151 7.89 -17.01 5.49
N ARG A 152 7.93 -16.60 6.76
CA ARG A 152 6.99 -17.07 7.80
C ARG A 152 5.55 -16.62 7.57
N THR A 153 5.32 -15.55 6.80
CA THR A 153 3.99 -15.03 6.47
C THR A 153 3.42 -15.68 5.21
N LEU A 154 4.27 -16.06 4.25
CA LEU A 154 3.86 -16.57 2.94
C LEU A 154 4.00 -18.10 2.78
N GLY A 155 4.79 -18.76 3.64
CA GLY A 155 5.07 -20.19 3.57
C GLY A 155 6.16 -20.60 2.57
N PHE A 156 6.79 -19.64 1.88
CA PHE A 156 7.87 -19.89 0.93
C PHE A 156 8.94 -18.80 1.00
N SER A 157 10.17 -19.15 0.63
CA SER A 157 11.31 -18.21 0.67
C SER A 157 11.38 -17.34 -0.58
N THR A 158 11.95 -16.16 -0.42
CA THR A 158 12.16 -15.16 -1.49
C THR A 158 13.64 -14.82 -1.59
N ARG A 159 14.20 -14.78 -2.81
CA ARG A 159 15.57 -14.26 -3.06
C ARG A 159 15.75 -12.85 -2.51
N CYS A 160 16.99 -12.50 -2.20
CA CYS A 160 17.38 -11.13 -1.89
C CYS A 160 16.90 -10.16 -3.00
N LEU A 161 16.29 -9.05 -2.58
CA LEU A 161 15.85 -7.98 -3.47
C LEU A 161 17.05 -7.09 -3.81
N ASP A 162 17.17 -6.69 -5.08
CA ASP A 162 18.16 -5.69 -5.50
C ASP A 162 17.62 -4.26 -5.28
N ASN A 163 18.45 -3.24 -5.55
CA ASN A 163 18.05 -1.85 -5.38
C ASN A 163 16.87 -1.40 -6.28
N ARG A 164 16.61 -2.09 -7.40
CA ARG A 164 15.45 -1.83 -8.28
C ARG A 164 14.18 -2.46 -7.71
N ASP A 165 14.25 -3.71 -7.25
CA ASP A 165 13.17 -4.38 -6.53
C ASP A 165 12.79 -3.58 -5.27
N ILE A 166 13.76 -3.14 -4.47
CA ILE A 166 13.53 -2.34 -3.25
C ILE A 166 12.79 -1.03 -3.59
N ARG A 167 13.20 -0.31 -4.63
CA ARG A 167 12.48 0.90 -5.09
C ARG A 167 11.05 0.57 -5.53
N LEU A 168 10.84 -0.54 -6.26
CA LEU A 168 9.52 -0.98 -6.70
C LEU A 168 8.62 -1.39 -5.52
N VAL A 169 9.15 -2.08 -4.51
CA VAL A 169 8.44 -2.34 -3.24
C VAL A 169 8.02 -1.03 -2.58
N THR A 170 8.92 -0.05 -2.46
CA THR A 170 8.60 1.25 -1.85
C THR A 170 7.52 2.00 -2.61
N VAL A 171 7.59 2.04 -3.96
CA VAL A 171 6.55 2.65 -4.82
C VAL A 171 5.20 1.95 -4.65
N ILE A 172 5.17 0.61 -4.73
CA ILE A 172 3.94 -0.17 -4.56
C ILE A 172 3.34 0.05 -3.16
N VAL A 173 4.14 -0.04 -2.09
CA VAL A 173 3.66 0.11 -0.71
C VAL A 173 3.17 1.53 -0.45
N ALA A 174 3.97 2.56 -0.75
CA ALA A 174 3.60 3.95 -0.50
C ALA A 174 2.38 4.38 -1.35
N GLY A 175 2.35 4.00 -2.62
CA GLY A 175 1.25 4.30 -3.52
C GLY A 175 -0.05 3.55 -3.16
N THR A 176 0.05 2.28 -2.74
CA THR A 176 -1.10 1.51 -2.26
C THR A 176 -1.65 2.07 -0.95
N VAL A 177 -0.80 2.54 -0.03
CA VAL A 177 -1.25 3.23 1.20
C VAL A 177 -1.91 4.57 0.86
N ARG A 178 -1.28 5.38 -0.01
CA ARG A 178 -1.79 6.68 -0.50
C ARG A 178 -3.21 6.53 -1.08
N TRP A 179 -3.39 5.60 -2.02
CA TRP A 179 -4.66 5.37 -2.72
C TRP A 179 -5.60 4.37 -2.02
N LYS A 180 -5.27 3.87 -0.83
CA LYS A 180 -5.96 2.75 -0.15
C LYS A 180 -7.48 2.87 -0.16
N ARG A 181 -8.03 4.05 0.15
CA ARG A 181 -9.48 4.27 0.29
C ARG A 181 -10.20 4.28 -1.06
N TYR A 182 -9.53 4.70 -2.14
CA TYR A 182 -10.03 4.57 -3.51
C TYR A 182 -9.98 3.11 -3.98
N LEU A 183 -8.86 2.43 -3.71
CA LEU A 183 -8.65 1.02 -4.07
C LEU A 183 -9.65 0.11 -3.34
N ASP A 184 -9.83 0.28 -2.02
CA ASP A 184 -10.81 -0.46 -1.21
C ASP A 184 -12.24 -0.30 -1.76
N TYR A 185 -12.64 0.92 -2.15
CA TYR A 185 -13.96 1.18 -2.73
C TYR A 185 -14.16 0.48 -4.08
N LEU A 186 -13.16 0.49 -4.97
CA LEU A 186 -13.23 -0.24 -6.24
C LEU A 186 -13.27 -1.76 -6.03
N ILE A 187 -12.43 -2.32 -5.15
CA ILE A 187 -12.42 -3.76 -4.86
C ILE A 187 -13.79 -4.19 -4.32
N MET A 188 -14.35 -3.44 -3.36
CA MET A 188 -15.69 -3.65 -2.82
C MET A 188 -16.78 -3.58 -3.90
N SER A 189 -16.70 -2.59 -4.82
CA SER A 189 -17.68 -2.43 -5.91
C SER A 189 -17.55 -3.49 -7.02
N LEU A 190 -16.41 -4.19 -7.10
CA LEU A 190 -16.19 -5.27 -8.06
C LEU A 190 -16.53 -6.65 -7.48
N CYS A 191 -16.59 -6.81 -6.16
CA CYS A 191 -17.14 -7.99 -5.49
C CYS A 191 -18.65 -8.15 -5.77
N SER A 192 -19.18 -9.38 -5.67
CA SER A 192 -20.62 -9.65 -5.85
C SER A 192 -21.48 -9.14 -4.69
N GLU A 193 -20.91 -9.11 -3.48
CA GLU A 193 -21.55 -8.67 -2.24
C GLU A 193 -20.54 -7.94 -1.36
N GLU A 194 -21.00 -6.96 -0.57
CA GLU A 194 -20.15 -6.27 0.41
C GLU A 194 -19.57 -7.23 1.46
N LYS A 195 -20.31 -8.29 1.80
CA LYS A 195 -19.88 -9.35 2.73
C LYS A 195 -18.57 -10.01 2.28
N VAL A 196 -18.43 -10.30 0.99
CA VAL A 196 -17.22 -10.91 0.40
C VAL A 196 -16.00 -10.03 0.56
N PHE A 197 -16.16 -8.70 0.56
CA PHE A 197 -15.09 -7.75 0.85
C PHE A 197 -14.76 -7.70 2.35
N ARG A 198 -15.78 -7.64 3.22
CA ARG A 198 -15.61 -7.55 4.68
C ARG A 198 -15.01 -8.81 5.32
N GLU A 199 -15.33 -9.98 4.77
CA GLU A 199 -14.80 -11.28 5.22
C GLU A 199 -13.57 -11.74 4.41
N MET A 200 -12.99 -10.86 3.59
CA MET A 200 -11.84 -11.18 2.76
C MET A 200 -10.59 -11.45 3.60
N GLU A 201 -9.86 -12.50 3.23
CA GLU A 201 -8.59 -12.86 3.87
C GLU A 201 -7.58 -11.68 3.78
N PRO A 202 -6.98 -11.21 4.89
CA PRO A 202 -6.21 -9.97 4.89
C PRO A 202 -5.03 -9.94 3.90
N LEU A 203 -4.37 -11.07 3.61
CA LEU A 203 -3.27 -11.12 2.63
C LEU A 203 -3.80 -11.05 1.19
N LEU A 204 -4.91 -11.74 0.89
CA LEU A 204 -5.62 -11.65 -0.40
C LEU A 204 -6.04 -10.21 -0.72
N LEU A 205 -6.52 -9.48 0.30
CA LEU A 205 -6.88 -8.07 0.14
C LEU A 205 -5.67 -7.19 -0.19
N GLN A 206 -4.47 -7.47 0.35
CA GLN A 206 -3.26 -6.74 -0.07
C GLN A 206 -2.86 -7.05 -1.50
N ILE A 207 -2.94 -8.33 -1.94
CA ILE A 207 -2.62 -8.72 -3.31
C ILE A 207 -3.58 -8.07 -4.31
N LEU A 208 -4.88 -7.97 -3.98
CA LEU A 208 -5.83 -7.22 -4.79
C LEU A 208 -5.53 -5.72 -4.79
N ARG A 209 -5.21 -5.11 -3.65
CA ARG A 209 -4.82 -3.68 -3.58
C ARG A 209 -3.58 -3.38 -4.43
N ILE A 210 -2.57 -4.26 -4.42
CA ILE A 210 -1.39 -4.18 -5.28
C ILE A 210 -1.82 -4.25 -6.74
N GLY A 211 -2.55 -5.29 -7.15
CA GLY A 211 -2.99 -5.45 -8.55
C GLY A 211 -3.84 -4.27 -9.05
N PHE A 212 -4.72 -3.70 -8.23
CA PHE A 212 -5.48 -2.50 -8.57
C PHE A 212 -4.57 -1.27 -8.67
N PHE A 213 -3.61 -1.08 -7.75
CA PHE A 213 -2.65 0.02 -7.82
C PHE A 213 -1.77 -0.08 -9.07
N GLU A 214 -1.26 -1.27 -9.38
CA GLU A 214 -0.46 -1.53 -10.59
C GLU A 214 -1.24 -1.26 -11.88
N ILE A 215 -2.52 -1.65 -11.95
CA ILE A 215 -3.37 -1.44 -13.13
C ILE A 215 -3.84 0.02 -13.27
N LEU A 216 -4.06 0.74 -12.17
CA LEU A 216 -4.71 2.07 -12.18
C LEU A 216 -3.76 3.25 -12.01
N LYS A 217 -2.55 3.04 -11.48
CA LYS A 217 -1.63 4.11 -11.06
C LYS A 217 -0.16 3.89 -11.46
N LEU A 218 0.21 2.72 -11.96
CA LEU A 218 1.55 2.47 -12.52
C LEU A 218 1.46 2.10 -14.00
N ASN A 219 2.56 2.30 -14.72
CA ASN A 219 2.70 1.89 -16.12
C ASN A 219 3.11 0.41 -16.26
N VAL A 220 2.49 -0.48 -15.47
CA VAL A 220 2.72 -1.93 -15.55
C VAL A 220 1.83 -2.52 -16.65
N PRO A 221 2.36 -3.35 -17.57
CA PRO A 221 1.54 -4.03 -18.58
C PRO A 221 0.42 -4.85 -17.94
N ALA A 222 -0.82 -4.68 -18.44
CA ALA A 222 -2.03 -5.25 -17.84
C ALA A 222 -1.95 -6.76 -17.60
N TYR A 223 -1.42 -7.53 -18.57
CA TYR A 223 -1.24 -8.98 -18.45
C TYR A 223 -0.28 -9.33 -17.31
N ALA A 224 0.83 -8.61 -17.18
CA ALA A 224 1.84 -8.86 -16.14
C ALA A 224 1.31 -8.51 -14.74
N ALA A 225 0.53 -7.43 -14.61
CA ALA A 225 -0.14 -7.09 -13.36
C ALA A 225 -1.19 -8.15 -12.94
N VAL A 226 -1.92 -8.73 -13.90
CA VAL A 226 -2.86 -9.83 -13.61
C VAL A 226 -2.10 -11.10 -13.24
N ASP A 227 -1.25 -11.62 -14.13
CA ASP A 227 -0.67 -12.95 -14.00
C ASP A 227 0.24 -13.09 -12.77
N GLU A 228 1.03 -12.05 -12.45
CA GLU A 228 1.94 -12.08 -11.30
C GLU A 228 1.20 -12.03 -9.95
N ASN A 229 0.15 -11.22 -9.82
CA ASN A 229 -0.69 -11.22 -8.63
C ASN A 229 -1.53 -12.51 -8.52
N VAL A 230 -1.92 -13.10 -9.66
CA VAL A 230 -2.59 -14.42 -9.71
C VAL A 230 -1.64 -15.54 -9.27
N ARG A 231 -0.37 -15.57 -9.70
CA ARG A 231 0.63 -16.55 -9.24
C ARG A 231 0.92 -16.37 -7.75
N LEU A 232 1.17 -15.15 -7.28
CA LEU A 232 1.33 -14.86 -5.85
C LEU A 232 0.14 -15.38 -5.03
N ALA A 233 -1.09 -15.14 -5.49
CA ALA A 233 -2.31 -15.64 -4.83
C ALA A 233 -2.57 -17.15 -4.99
N LYS A 234 -1.91 -17.85 -5.93
CA LYS A 234 -1.95 -19.33 -6.02
C LYS A 234 -0.98 -19.99 -5.04
N VAL A 235 0.17 -19.35 -4.78
CA VAL A 235 1.23 -19.91 -3.92
C VAL A 235 1.04 -19.51 -2.45
N ALA A 236 0.67 -18.27 -2.16
CA ALA A 236 0.63 -17.71 -0.80
C ALA A 236 -0.69 -17.95 -0.03
N LEU A 237 -1.71 -18.55 -0.67
CA LEU A 237 -3.09 -18.58 -0.15
C LEU A 237 -3.76 -19.93 -0.42
N ARG A 238 -4.93 -20.12 0.20
CA ARG A 238 -5.81 -21.28 -0.01
C ARG A 238 -6.18 -21.53 -1.49
N PRO A 239 -6.44 -22.79 -1.90
CA PRO A 239 -6.91 -23.12 -3.25
C PRO A 239 -8.08 -22.26 -3.72
N GLY A 240 -8.05 -21.87 -5.00
CA GLY A 240 -9.06 -21.00 -5.62
C GLY A 240 -8.83 -19.49 -5.41
N ALA A 241 -7.98 -19.05 -4.47
CA ALA A 241 -7.73 -17.62 -4.25
C ALA A 241 -7.19 -16.90 -5.50
N GLY A 242 -6.24 -17.50 -6.22
CA GLY A 242 -5.76 -16.97 -7.51
C GLY A 242 -6.83 -16.87 -8.60
N ASN A 243 -7.88 -17.72 -8.57
CA ASN A 243 -8.99 -17.62 -9.54
C ASN A 243 -9.88 -16.39 -9.23
N LEU A 244 -10.08 -16.09 -7.94
CA LEU A 244 -10.78 -14.87 -7.50
C LEU A 244 -9.99 -13.61 -7.86
N VAL A 245 -8.67 -13.61 -7.66
CA VAL A 245 -7.80 -12.50 -8.11
C VAL A 245 -7.90 -12.31 -9.63
N ASN A 246 -7.81 -13.39 -10.41
CA ASN A 246 -7.93 -13.33 -11.87
C ASN A 246 -9.29 -12.75 -12.31
N ALA A 247 -10.39 -13.19 -11.70
CA ALA A 247 -11.73 -12.71 -12.03
C ALA A 247 -11.91 -11.23 -11.71
N ILE A 248 -11.48 -10.77 -10.54
CA ILE A 248 -11.62 -9.36 -10.12
C ILE A 248 -10.71 -8.45 -10.95
N LEU A 249 -9.44 -8.83 -11.18
CA LEU A 249 -8.52 -7.98 -11.97
C LEU A 249 -8.91 -7.93 -13.46
N ARG A 250 -9.43 -9.01 -14.05
CA ARG A 250 -10.00 -8.96 -15.42
C ARG A 250 -11.25 -8.09 -15.49
N LYS A 251 -12.15 -8.16 -14.49
CA LYS A 251 -13.30 -7.25 -14.37
C LYS A 251 -12.85 -5.79 -14.26
N LEU A 252 -11.76 -5.50 -13.54
CA LEU A 252 -11.18 -4.16 -13.45
C LEU A 252 -10.66 -3.66 -14.79
N LEU A 253 -9.95 -4.49 -15.56
CA LEU A 253 -9.44 -4.11 -16.88
C LEU A 253 -10.56 -3.76 -17.84
N LEU A 254 -11.60 -4.60 -17.95
CA LEU A 254 -12.77 -4.33 -18.80
C LEU A 254 -13.47 -3.00 -18.43
N LEU A 255 -13.61 -2.71 -17.13
CA LEU A 255 -14.20 -1.46 -16.65
C LEU A 255 -13.29 -0.24 -16.86
N LYS A 256 -11.95 -0.41 -16.81
CA LYS A 256 -10.98 0.63 -17.15
C LYS A 256 -11.00 0.94 -18.64
N GLU A 257 -11.01 -0.08 -19.49
CA GLU A 257 -11.05 0.02 -20.96
C GLU A 257 -12.35 0.65 -21.46
N ALA A 258 -13.49 0.32 -20.84
CA ALA A 258 -14.77 0.95 -21.09
C ALA A 258 -14.93 2.36 -20.47
N ASN A 259 -13.90 2.88 -19.77
CA ASN A 259 -13.95 4.11 -18.97
C ASN A 259 -15.15 4.18 -18.00
N TYR A 260 -15.55 3.02 -17.45
CA TYR A 260 -16.72 2.82 -16.60
C TYR A 260 -16.31 2.28 -15.21
N LEU A 261 -15.23 2.83 -14.64
CA LEU A 261 -14.83 2.51 -13.28
C LEU A 261 -15.88 3.06 -12.28
N PRO A 262 -16.35 2.28 -11.30
CA PRO A 262 -17.27 2.76 -10.28
C PRO A 262 -16.72 3.98 -9.53
N LEU A 263 -17.52 5.04 -9.42
CA LEU A 263 -17.20 6.25 -8.67
C LEU A 263 -18.34 6.59 -7.70
N PRO A 264 -18.04 7.09 -6.50
CA PRO A 264 -19.06 7.53 -5.56
C PRO A 264 -19.66 8.85 -6.01
N LYS A 265 -20.99 8.89 -6.13
CA LYS A 265 -21.77 10.09 -6.46
C LYS A 265 -21.47 11.24 -5.50
N ILE A 266 -21.11 12.42 -6.05
CA ILE A 266 -20.87 13.65 -5.28
C ILE A 266 -22.21 14.40 -5.12
N GLU A 267 -23.16 13.74 -4.45
CA GLU A 267 -24.56 14.17 -4.32
C GLU A 267 -24.95 14.37 -2.85
N GLY A 268 -26.01 15.14 -2.59
CA GLY A 268 -26.54 15.38 -1.25
C GLY A 268 -25.80 16.45 -0.44
N ASP A 269 -25.88 16.33 0.89
CA ASP A 269 -25.35 17.32 1.84
C ASP A 269 -23.81 17.42 1.83
N ASP A 270 -23.24 18.48 2.41
CA ASP A 270 -21.78 18.66 2.55
C ASP A 270 -21.09 17.43 3.14
N ARG A 271 -21.75 16.70 4.05
CA ARG A 271 -21.20 15.49 4.66
C ARG A 271 -21.19 14.34 3.65
N ALA A 272 -22.19 14.21 2.79
CA ALA A 272 -22.24 13.24 1.69
C ALA A 272 -21.21 13.56 0.60
N GLN A 273 -21.17 14.80 0.11
CA GLN A 273 -20.17 15.23 -0.87
C GLN A 273 -18.75 15.02 -0.34
N ALA A 274 -18.46 15.40 0.92
CA ALA A 274 -17.15 15.15 1.51
C ALA A 274 -16.84 13.66 1.77
N ARG A 275 -17.84 12.79 1.94
CA ARG A 275 -17.63 11.32 1.96
C ARG A 275 -17.23 10.81 0.58
N ALA A 276 -17.91 11.22 -0.49
CA ALA A 276 -17.56 10.85 -1.86
C ALA A 276 -16.15 11.35 -2.25
N LEU A 277 -15.86 12.61 -1.99
CA LEU A 277 -14.53 13.21 -2.22
C LEU A 277 -13.42 12.53 -1.40
N SER A 278 -13.70 12.12 -0.16
CA SER A 278 -12.76 11.32 0.64
C SER A 278 -12.34 10.02 -0.05
N ILE A 279 -13.25 9.39 -0.80
CA ILE A 279 -12.99 8.15 -1.52
C ILE A 279 -12.23 8.43 -2.82
N ILE A 280 -12.71 9.38 -3.63
CA ILE A 280 -12.10 9.73 -4.93
C ILE A 280 -10.64 10.13 -4.78
N TYR A 281 -10.33 10.98 -3.79
CA TYR A 281 -8.97 11.46 -3.53
C TYR A 281 -8.28 10.71 -2.38
N SER A 282 -8.85 9.61 -1.89
CA SER A 282 -8.29 8.73 -0.84
C SER A 282 -7.94 9.38 0.52
N HIS A 283 -8.45 10.59 0.81
CA HIS A 283 -8.18 11.33 2.06
C HIS A 283 -9.14 10.96 3.21
N PRO A 284 -8.80 11.26 4.48
CA PRO A 284 -9.74 11.11 5.60
C PRO A 284 -10.94 12.07 5.51
N VAL A 285 -12.16 11.58 5.75
CA VAL A 285 -13.41 12.40 5.68
C VAL A 285 -13.33 13.68 6.51
N TRP A 286 -12.73 13.63 7.71
CA TRP A 286 -12.57 14.80 8.57
C TRP A 286 -11.63 15.86 7.97
N MET A 287 -10.61 15.41 7.23
CA MET A 287 -9.59 16.25 6.61
C MET A 287 -10.16 16.94 5.36
N VAL A 288 -10.90 16.19 4.52
CA VAL A 288 -11.66 16.74 3.40
C VAL A 288 -12.67 17.80 3.86
N ARG A 289 -13.46 17.51 4.92
CA ARG A 289 -14.38 18.48 5.52
C ARG A 289 -13.68 19.70 6.13
N ARG A 290 -12.41 19.57 6.56
CA ARG A 290 -11.60 20.68 7.05
C ARG A 290 -11.15 21.56 5.89
N TRP A 291 -10.54 20.98 4.85
CA TRP A 291 -10.06 21.75 3.69
C TRP A 291 -11.20 22.49 2.96
N ILE A 292 -12.33 21.83 2.68
CA ILE A 292 -13.48 22.49 2.04
C ILE A 292 -13.98 23.70 2.83
N ARG A 293 -13.93 23.65 4.18
CA ARG A 293 -14.32 24.76 5.05
C ARG A 293 -13.31 25.91 5.06
N PHE A 294 -12.01 25.61 5.07
CA PHE A 294 -10.95 26.61 5.22
C PHE A 294 -10.47 27.22 3.90
N LEU A 295 -10.60 26.50 2.78
CA LEU A 295 -10.08 26.89 1.47
C LEU A 295 -11.17 27.06 0.40
N GLY A 296 -12.42 26.70 0.70
CA GLY A 296 -13.46 26.49 -0.30
C GLY A 296 -13.33 25.14 -1.02
N LYS A 297 -14.32 24.82 -1.88
CA LYS A 297 -14.39 23.51 -2.55
C LYS A 297 -13.25 23.30 -3.55
N ASP A 298 -12.97 24.29 -4.39
CA ASP A 298 -12.10 24.11 -5.55
C ASP A 298 -10.61 24.08 -5.19
N GLU A 299 -10.17 24.93 -4.25
CA GLU A 299 -8.81 24.86 -3.70
C GLU A 299 -8.60 23.58 -2.86
N ALA A 300 -9.64 23.08 -2.17
CA ALA A 300 -9.58 21.79 -1.52
C ALA A 300 -9.44 20.64 -2.54
N LEU A 301 -10.11 20.70 -3.71
CA LEU A 301 -9.91 19.72 -4.80
C LEU A 301 -8.48 19.77 -5.35
N LYS A 302 -7.93 20.97 -5.60
CA LYS A 302 -6.53 21.16 -6.04
C LYS A 302 -5.53 20.59 -5.03
N LEU A 303 -5.68 20.92 -3.74
CA LEU A 303 -4.83 20.39 -2.66
C LEU A 303 -4.94 18.87 -2.55
N MET A 304 -6.16 18.31 -2.62
CA MET A 304 -6.37 16.86 -2.59
C MET A 304 -5.76 16.14 -3.79
N ASN A 305 -5.69 16.79 -4.96
CA ASN A 305 -5.03 16.27 -6.14
C ASN A 305 -3.49 16.34 -6.01
N TRP A 306 -2.97 17.48 -5.56
CA TRP A 306 -1.52 17.69 -5.32
C TRP A 306 -0.95 16.74 -4.26
N ASN A 307 -1.66 16.53 -3.14
CA ASN A 307 -1.30 15.54 -2.12
C ASN A 307 -1.23 14.08 -2.66
N ASN A 308 -1.72 13.84 -3.88
CA ASN A 308 -1.74 12.51 -4.51
C ASN A 308 -0.82 12.38 -5.73
N SER A 309 -0.22 13.47 -6.23
CA SER A 309 0.73 13.44 -7.34
C SER A 309 2.03 12.72 -6.95
N ASP A 310 2.90 12.51 -7.92
CA ASP A 310 4.18 11.87 -7.66
C ASP A 310 5.13 12.82 -6.90
N PRO A 311 5.90 12.28 -5.92
CA PRO A 311 6.74 13.10 -5.05
C PRO A 311 8.04 13.47 -5.76
N HIS A 312 8.39 14.76 -5.76
CA HIS A 312 9.72 15.22 -6.11
C HIS A 312 10.63 15.31 -4.87
N PHE A 313 11.92 15.11 -5.05
CA PHE A 313 12.93 15.46 -4.05
C PHE A 313 13.36 16.91 -4.25
N SER A 314 13.32 17.71 -3.20
CA SER A 314 14.01 19.01 -3.16
C SER A 314 15.40 18.81 -2.54
N ILE A 315 16.41 19.33 -3.22
CA ILE A 315 17.80 19.33 -2.80
C ILE A 315 18.24 20.78 -2.60
N ARG A 316 18.81 21.07 -1.42
CA ARG A 316 19.45 22.35 -1.10
C ARG A 316 20.95 22.21 -1.27
N VAL A 317 21.59 23.14 -1.98
CA VAL A 317 23.06 23.22 -2.03
C VAL A 317 23.63 23.72 -0.70
N ASN A 318 24.80 23.22 -0.31
CA ASN A 318 25.46 23.65 0.92
C ASN A 318 26.38 24.85 0.65
N THR A 319 25.79 26.05 0.73
CA THR A 319 26.49 27.33 0.59
C THR A 319 27.58 27.55 1.65
N VAL A 320 27.48 26.92 2.84
CA VAL A 320 28.51 27.00 3.89
C VAL A 320 29.81 26.29 3.48
N ASN A 321 29.72 25.25 2.66
CA ASN A 321 30.89 24.57 2.08
C ASN A 321 31.42 25.27 0.80
N GLY A 322 30.90 26.45 0.46
CA GLY A 322 31.32 27.22 -0.72
C GLY A 322 30.68 26.82 -2.04
N TYR A 323 29.74 25.87 -2.05
CA TYR A 323 29.05 25.43 -3.27
C TYR A 323 27.87 26.34 -3.64
N THR A 324 27.70 26.60 -4.93
CA THR A 324 26.57 27.35 -5.49
C THR A 324 25.57 26.44 -6.20
N ARG A 325 24.36 26.96 -6.47
CA ARG A 325 23.37 26.22 -7.27
C ARG A 325 23.89 25.90 -8.69
N ALA A 326 24.82 26.68 -9.24
CA ALA A 326 25.44 26.36 -10.53
C ALA A 326 26.27 25.08 -10.43
N ASP A 327 27.18 24.98 -9.46
CA ASP A 327 28.01 23.78 -9.25
C ASP A 327 27.15 22.51 -9.07
N LEU A 328 26.03 22.63 -8.35
CA LEU A 328 25.08 21.54 -8.16
C LEU A 328 24.36 21.16 -9.48
N ILE A 329 23.97 22.14 -10.29
CA ILE A 329 23.35 21.90 -11.61
C ILE A 329 24.35 21.23 -12.56
N ASP A 330 25.55 21.79 -12.71
CA ASP A 330 26.61 21.23 -13.55
C ASP A 330 26.94 19.79 -13.14
N ARG A 331 26.95 19.52 -11.83
CA ARG A 331 27.15 18.17 -11.31
C ARG A 331 25.99 17.23 -11.63
N LEU A 332 24.73 17.69 -11.53
CA LEU A 332 23.55 16.89 -11.89
C LEU A 332 23.50 16.60 -13.40
N GLU A 333 23.86 17.57 -14.25
CA GLU A 333 24.00 17.38 -15.70
C GLU A 333 25.11 16.38 -16.05
N SER A 334 26.27 16.46 -15.38
CA SER A 334 27.36 15.47 -15.51
C SER A 334 26.96 14.04 -15.12
N LEU A 335 25.91 13.90 -14.29
CA LEU A 335 25.33 12.64 -13.84
C LEU A 335 24.07 12.24 -14.62
N GLN A 336 23.69 13.01 -15.65
CA GLN A 336 22.49 12.82 -16.46
C GLN A 336 21.18 12.79 -15.65
N VAL A 337 21.13 13.54 -14.53
CA VAL A 337 19.97 13.61 -13.65
C VAL A 337 19.05 14.76 -14.09
N HIS A 338 17.84 14.42 -14.54
CA HIS A 338 16.83 15.40 -14.90
C HIS A 338 16.38 16.19 -13.67
N HIS A 339 16.45 17.52 -13.75
CA HIS A 339 16.21 18.41 -12.64
C HIS A 339 15.45 19.67 -13.08
N GLU A 340 14.80 20.33 -12.12
CA GLU A 340 14.07 21.58 -12.33
C GLU A 340 14.61 22.64 -11.36
N LYS A 341 14.72 23.89 -11.82
CA LYS A 341 15.13 25.01 -10.95
C LYS A 341 13.99 25.34 -9.97
N SER A 342 14.32 25.43 -8.69
CA SER A 342 13.37 25.90 -7.67
C SER A 342 13.11 27.40 -7.80
N THR A 343 12.03 27.88 -7.19
CA THR A 343 11.79 29.31 -6.95
C THR A 343 12.64 29.88 -5.81
N MET A 344 13.45 29.04 -5.15
CA MET A 344 14.43 29.44 -4.13
C MET A 344 15.86 29.20 -4.63
N ASP A 345 16.75 30.16 -4.45
CA ASP A 345 18.04 30.15 -5.15
C ASP A 345 19.07 29.13 -4.64
N GLU A 346 18.90 28.59 -3.44
CA GLU A 346 19.69 27.47 -2.94
C GLU A 346 19.16 26.08 -3.36
N PHE A 347 17.99 26.01 -4.03
CA PHE A 347 17.27 24.75 -4.24
C PHE A 347 17.19 24.29 -5.70
N VAL A 348 17.21 22.96 -5.87
CA VAL A 348 16.97 22.23 -7.12
C VAL A 348 15.97 21.12 -6.85
N ARG A 349 14.99 20.91 -7.73
CA ARG A 349 14.02 19.81 -7.65
C ARG A 349 14.42 18.67 -8.58
N ILE A 350 14.19 17.44 -8.14
CA ILE A 350 14.54 16.21 -8.85
C ILE A 350 13.37 15.23 -8.75
N GLN A 351 12.78 14.86 -9.88
CA GLN A 351 11.70 13.86 -9.94
C GLN A 351 12.27 12.44 -10.05
N GLU A 352 13.29 12.24 -10.88
CA GLU A 352 13.97 10.95 -11.10
C GLU A 352 15.48 11.06 -10.94
N GLY A 353 16.19 9.95 -10.71
CA GLY A 353 17.65 9.95 -10.61
C GLY A 353 18.25 10.29 -9.23
N MET A 354 17.43 10.51 -8.19
CA MET A 354 17.89 10.69 -6.80
C MET A 354 18.85 9.57 -6.32
N GLN A 355 18.69 8.34 -6.82
CA GLN A 355 19.61 7.24 -6.55
C GLN A 355 21.03 7.51 -7.06
N THR A 356 21.17 8.12 -8.25
CA THR A 356 22.44 8.51 -8.85
C THR A 356 23.13 9.56 -8.01
N VAL A 357 22.38 10.56 -7.51
CA VAL A 357 22.87 11.59 -6.57
C VAL A 357 23.43 10.95 -5.29
N LEU A 358 22.73 9.97 -4.72
CA LEU A 358 23.18 9.22 -3.52
C LEU A 358 24.41 8.33 -3.79
N GLN A 359 24.54 7.79 -4.99
CA GLN A 359 25.69 6.95 -5.38
C GLN A 359 26.93 7.77 -5.74
N ALA A 360 26.74 8.94 -6.35
CA ALA A 360 27.81 9.83 -6.81
C ALA A 360 28.45 10.69 -5.69
N GLY A 361 28.09 10.46 -4.43
CA GLY A 361 28.76 11.03 -3.26
C GLY A 361 28.15 12.30 -2.68
N LEU A 362 27.48 13.13 -3.49
CA LEU A 362 27.12 14.54 -3.22
C LEU A 362 26.62 14.86 -1.80
N LEU A 363 25.78 14.01 -1.19
CA LEU A 363 25.28 14.21 0.18
C LEU A 363 26.29 13.86 1.28
N LYS A 364 27.16 12.88 1.04
CA LYS A 364 28.25 12.48 1.95
C LYS A 364 29.39 13.49 1.90
N ASP A 365 29.67 13.99 0.70
CA ASP A 365 30.73 14.96 0.42
C ASP A 365 30.33 16.38 0.91
N GLY A 366 29.10 16.53 1.42
CA GLY A 366 28.59 17.79 1.97
C GLY A 366 28.28 18.85 0.91
N MET A 367 28.15 18.48 -0.37
CA MET A 367 27.80 19.40 -1.45
C MET A 367 26.34 19.85 -1.37
N CYS A 368 25.44 18.96 -0.95
CA CYS A 368 24.02 19.23 -0.86
C CYS A 368 23.32 18.36 0.19
N ALA A 369 22.09 18.73 0.55
CA ALA A 369 21.22 17.98 1.45
C ALA A 369 19.81 17.86 0.86
N VAL A 370 19.09 16.77 1.16
CA VAL A 370 17.66 16.66 0.86
C VAL A 370 16.90 17.42 1.94
N GLN A 371 16.26 18.52 1.55
CA GLN A 371 15.46 19.39 2.41
C GLN A 371 14.25 19.87 1.61
N ASP A 372 13.06 19.88 2.21
CA ASP A 372 11.87 20.45 1.58
C ASP A 372 11.97 21.98 1.53
N GLU A 373 11.51 22.60 0.44
CA GLU A 373 11.56 24.05 0.24
C GLU A 373 10.80 24.82 1.31
N SER A 374 9.69 24.29 1.84
CA SER A 374 8.95 24.93 2.93
C SER A 374 9.76 24.97 4.23
N ALA A 375 10.60 23.95 4.47
CA ALA A 375 11.54 23.90 5.58
C ALA A 375 12.81 24.73 5.34
N GLY A 376 13.02 25.27 4.13
CA GLY A 376 14.07 26.23 3.80
C GLY A 376 13.65 27.70 3.90
N LYS A 377 12.36 27.97 4.17
CA LYS A 377 11.79 29.32 4.37
C LYS A 377 11.67 29.74 5.84
N LEU A 378 12.20 28.90 6.75
CA LEU A 378 12.22 29.08 8.20
C LEU A 378 13.68 29.26 8.66
#